data_AF-A0A4Q7WT14-F1
#
_entry.id   AF-A0A4Q7WT14-F1
#
_cell.length_a   1.000
_cell.length_b   1.000
_cell.length_c   1.000
_cell.angle_alpha   90.00
_cell.angle_beta   90.00
_cell.angle_gamma   90.00
#
_symmetry.space_group_name_H-M   'P 1'
#
loop_
_entity.id
_entity.type
_entity.pdbx_description
1 polymer ?
#
loop_
_entity_poly.entity_id
_entity_poly.type
_entity_poly.pdbx_seq_one_letter_code
_entity_poly.pdbx_strand_id
1 'polypeptide(L)'
;MSLSEYAGKMANAPDCPVCGERGVPILYGLPTRVAREAAGAGKVRLFGCVVPAEPDQWSCRQSHTWRADDDEVLLAAIEAALKR
;
A
#
# COMPACT_ATOMS: atom_id res chain seq x y z
N MET A 1 4.49 21.39 -13.13
CA MET A 1 5.08 20.22 -12.45
C MET A 1 5.58 19.25 -13.51
N SER A 2 6.82 18.77 -13.41
CA SER A 2 7.49 17.96 -14.44
C SER A 2 7.06 16.50 -14.38
N LEU A 3 6.81 15.87 -15.54
CA LEU A 3 6.54 14.42 -15.65
C LEU A 3 7.64 13.55 -15.02
N SER A 4 8.87 14.07 -14.95
CA SER A 4 10.02 13.38 -14.37
C SER A 4 9.99 13.36 -12.82
N GLU A 5 9.39 14.35 -12.17
CA GLU A 5 9.22 14.36 -10.70
C GLU A 5 8.05 13.47 -10.27
N TYR A 6 6.98 13.42 -11.07
CA TYR A 6 5.88 12.46 -10.88
C TYR A 6 6.39 11.01 -11.04
N ALA A 7 7.26 10.74 -12.01
CA ALA A 7 7.88 9.42 -12.19
C ALA A 7 8.78 9.00 -11.02
N GLY A 8 9.46 9.95 -10.37
CA GLY A 8 10.27 9.69 -9.18
C GLY A 8 9.45 9.39 -7.92
N LYS A 9 8.24 9.95 -7.79
CA LYS A 9 7.30 9.65 -6.70
C LYS A 9 6.50 8.35 -6.91
N MET A 10 6.34 7.90 -8.16
CA MET A 10 5.43 6.80 -8.57
C MET A 10 5.84 5.36 -8.18
N ALA A 11 6.93 5.13 -7.43
CA ALA A 11 7.36 3.77 -7.14
C ALA A 11 7.98 3.51 -5.75
N ASN A 12 8.09 4.54 -4.90
CA ASN A 12 8.66 4.34 -3.58
C ASN A 12 7.59 4.21 -2.50
N ALA A 13 7.10 3.00 -2.29
CA ALA A 13 6.39 2.68 -1.05
C ALA A 13 7.24 3.15 0.15
N PRO A 14 6.65 3.74 1.20
CA PRO A 14 7.42 4.23 2.33
C PRO A 14 8.07 3.07 3.08
N ASP A 15 9.18 3.37 3.75
CA ASP A 15 9.82 2.45 4.67
C ASP A 15 9.09 2.52 6.02
N CYS A 16 9.01 1.39 6.71
CA CYS A 16 8.32 1.27 7.98
C CYS A 16 9.01 2.15 9.04
N PRO A 17 8.27 3.04 9.73
CA PRO A 17 8.87 3.94 10.72
C PRO A 17 9.39 3.21 11.97
N VAL A 18 9.04 1.94 12.15
CA VAL A 18 9.44 1.13 13.31
C VAL A 18 10.68 0.29 13.01
N CYS A 19 10.75 -0.34 11.84
CA CYS A 19 11.78 -1.35 11.54
C CYS A 19 12.52 -1.14 10.22
N GLY A 20 12.21 -0.08 9.45
CA GLY A 20 12.88 0.26 8.19
C GLY A 20 12.55 -0.67 7.01
N GLU A 21 11.75 -1.72 7.22
CA GLU A 21 11.30 -2.61 6.15
C GLU A 21 10.36 -1.93 5.18
N ARG A 22 10.35 -2.39 3.93
CA ARG A 22 9.49 -1.82 2.91
C ARG A 22 8.00 -2.02 3.21
N GLY A 23 7.21 -0.96 3.09
CA GLY A 23 5.76 -1.02 3.20
C GLY A 23 5.07 -1.58 1.96
N VAL A 24 3.91 -2.21 2.19
CA VAL A 24 2.92 -2.57 1.16
C VAL A 24 1.57 -1.97 1.54
N PRO A 25 0.74 -1.57 0.56
CA PRO A 25 -0.54 -0.95 0.85
C PRO A 25 -1.50 -1.96 1.49
N ILE A 26 -2.33 -1.45 2.41
CA ILE A 26 -3.44 -2.18 3.02
C ILE A 26 -4.70 -1.96 2.16
N LEU A 27 -5.38 -3.05 1.84
CA LEU A 27 -6.70 -3.02 1.21
C LEU A 27 -7.75 -3.52 2.20
N TYR A 28 -8.77 -2.70 2.43
CA TYR A 28 -9.95 -3.04 3.22
C TYR A 28 -11.12 -3.49 2.33
N GLY A 29 -12.13 -4.09 2.95
CA GLY A 29 -13.36 -4.49 2.27
C GLY A 29 -13.31 -5.92 1.71
N LEU A 30 -14.25 -6.24 0.82
CA LEU A 30 -14.29 -7.54 0.15
C LEU A 30 -13.25 -7.55 -0.99
N PRO A 31 -12.18 -8.37 -0.92
CA PRO A 31 -11.15 -8.32 -1.93
C PRO A 31 -11.64 -8.87 -3.27
N THR A 32 -11.19 -8.24 -4.36
CA THR A 32 -11.32 -8.79 -5.71
C THR A 32 -10.40 -10.00 -5.89
N ARG A 33 -10.54 -10.75 -6.99
CA ARG A 33 -9.61 -11.83 -7.32
C ARG A 33 -8.16 -11.33 -7.47
N VAL A 34 -7.98 -10.22 -8.18
CA VAL A 34 -6.67 -9.60 -8.39
C VAL A 34 -6.03 -9.19 -7.07
N ALA A 35 -6.81 -8.61 -6.16
CA ALA A 35 -6.32 -8.25 -4.82
C ALA A 35 -5.90 -9.48 -4.00
N ARG A 36 -6.65 -10.59 -4.07
CA ARG A 36 -6.26 -11.86 -3.42
C ARG A 36 -4.94 -12.41 -3.96
N GLU A 37 -4.77 -12.40 -5.28
CA GLU A 37 -3.53 -12.84 -5.92
C GLU A 37 -2.34 -11.94 -5.54
N ALA A 38 -2.53 -10.62 -5.56
CA ALA A 38 -1.51 -9.65 -5.15
C ALA A 38 -1.11 -9.83 -3.67
N ALA A 39 -2.08 -10.14 -2.79
CA ALA A 39 -1.81 -10.44 -1.39
C ALA A 39 -1.02 -11.74 -1.21
N GLY A 40 -1.38 -12.80 -1.97
CA GLY A 40 -0.62 -14.04 -2.01
C GLY A 40 0.83 -13.86 -2.50
N ALA A 41 1.06 -12.88 -3.38
CA ALA A 41 2.39 -12.48 -3.83
C ALA A 41 3.10 -11.49 -2.88
N GLY A 42 2.49 -11.10 -1.76
CA GLY A 42 3.05 -10.15 -0.79
C GLY A 42 3.14 -8.70 -1.28
N LYS A 43 2.38 -8.31 -2.32
CA LYS A 43 2.35 -6.95 -2.88
C LYS A 43 1.39 -6.01 -2.17
N VAL A 44 0.39 -6.56 -1.48
CA VAL A 44 -0.59 -5.83 -0.66
C VAL A 44 -0.88 -6.63 0.60
N ARG A 45 -1.43 -5.97 1.62
CA ARG A 45 -2.01 -6.62 2.80
C ARG A 45 -3.53 -6.51 2.75
N LEU A 46 -4.25 -7.60 2.97
CA LEU A 46 -5.71 -7.55 3.10
C LEU A 46 -6.09 -7.40 4.56
N PHE A 47 -6.98 -6.44 4.85
CA PHE A 47 -7.59 -6.24 6.15
C PHE A 47 -9.07 -6.59 6.12
N GLY A 48 -9.71 -6.57 7.30
CA GLY A 48 -11.13 -6.88 7.46
C GLY A 48 -12.06 -6.03 6.60
N CYS A 49 -13.33 -6.42 6.55
CA CYS A 49 -14.33 -5.73 5.75
C CYS A 49 -14.72 -4.34 6.29
N VAL A 50 -14.47 -4.07 7.58
CA VAL A 50 -14.82 -2.81 8.23
C VAL A 50 -13.64 -1.84 8.13
N VAL A 51 -13.90 -0.67 7.56
CA VAL A 51 -12.93 0.44 7.49
C VAL A 51 -13.13 1.31 8.75
N PRO A 52 -12.12 1.45 9.62
CA PRO A 52 -12.20 2.37 10.76
C PRO A 52 -12.20 3.83 10.30
N ALA A 53 -12.57 4.77 11.18
CA ALA A 53 -12.61 6.19 10.86
C ALA A 53 -11.24 6.77 10.45
N GLU A 54 -10.17 6.25 11.04
CA GLU A 54 -8.78 6.55 10.69
C GLU A 54 -8.06 5.24 10.34
N PRO A 55 -8.14 4.80 9.07
CA PRO A 55 -7.49 3.56 8.65
C PRO A 55 -5.99 3.75 8.48
N ASP A 56 -5.21 2.76 8.90
CA ASP A 56 -3.83 2.63 8.45
C ASP A 56 -3.81 2.18 6.99
N GLN A 57 -2.92 2.73 6.18
CA GLN A 57 -2.87 2.43 4.75
C GLN A 57 -1.63 1.63 4.35
N TRP A 58 -0.66 1.45 5.26
CA TRP A 58 0.57 0.72 4.99
C TRP A 58 0.83 -0.37 6.03
N SER A 59 1.43 -1.46 5.58
CA SER A 59 1.91 -2.54 6.46
C SER A 59 3.28 -3.06 6.00
N CYS A 60 4.16 -3.44 6.92
CA CYS A 60 5.43 -4.09 6.57
C CYS A 60 5.36 -5.62 6.77
N ARG A 61 6.44 -6.33 6.44
CA ARG A 61 6.52 -7.80 6.63
C ARG A 61 6.47 -8.22 8.10
N GLN A 62 6.88 -7.34 9.02
CA GLN A 62 6.79 -7.53 10.47
C GLN A 62 5.40 -7.18 11.04
N SER A 63 4.43 -6.84 10.19
CA SER A 63 3.04 -6.52 10.55
C SER A 63 2.83 -5.22 11.33
N HIS A 64 3.82 -4.32 11.39
CA HIS A 64 3.55 -2.93 11.77
C HIS A 64 2.66 -2.26 10.74
N THR A 65 1.75 -1.41 11.19
CA THR A 65 0.84 -0.62 10.35
C THR A 65 0.98 0.86 10.64
N TRP A 66 0.76 1.70 9.64
CA TRP A 66 0.83 3.14 9.78
C TRP A 66 -0.01 3.86 8.73
N ARG A 67 -0.28 5.15 8.99
CA ARG A 67 -0.99 6.04 8.08
C ARG A 67 -0.10 6.50 6.94
N ALA A 68 -0.70 6.70 5.77
CA ALA A 68 -0.08 7.36 4.65
C ALA A 68 0.02 8.87 4.92
N ASP A 69 1.18 9.45 4.61
CA ASP A 69 1.39 10.90 4.64
C ASP A 69 1.18 11.55 3.26
N ASP A 70 1.06 10.72 2.21
CA ASP A 70 0.86 11.13 0.81
C ASP A 70 -0.08 10.14 0.10
N ASP A 71 -1.29 10.59 -0.22
CA ASP A 71 -2.32 9.78 -0.89
C ASP A 71 -1.95 9.44 -2.35
N GLU A 72 -1.19 10.30 -3.04
CA GLU A 72 -0.76 10.01 -4.42
C GLU A 72 0.20 8.83 -4.45
N VAL A 73 1.11 8.76 -3.47
CA VAL A 73 2.04 7.63 -3.31
C VAL A 73 1.28 6.34 -2.99
N LEU A 74 0.27 6.42 -2.11
CA LEU A 74 -0.57 5.28 -1.77
C LEU A 74 -1.31 4.74 -3.00
N LEU A 75 -1.98 5.61 -3.75
CA LEU A 75 -2.74 5.24 -4.94
C LEU A 75 -1.83 4.63 -6.02
N ALA A 76 -0.68 5.24 -6.28
CA ALA A 76 0.30 4.72 -7.23
C ALA A 76 0.79 3.31 -6.82
N ALA A 77 1.04 3.08 -5.53
CA ALA A 77 1.46 1.77 -5.03
C ALA A 77 0.35 0.71 -5.13
N ILE A 78 -0.91 1.07 -4.85
CA ILE A 78 -2.07 0.18 -5.04
C ILE A 78 -2.21 -0.20 -6.51
N GLU A 79 -2.15 0.78 -7.42
CA GLU A 79 -2.21 0.51 -8.85
C GLU A 79 -1.08 -0.41 -9.31
N ALA A 80 0.15 -0.13 -8.90
CA ALA A 80 1.31 -0.94 -9.25
C ALA A 80 1.19 -2.38 -8.71
N ALA A 81 0.63 -2.55 -7.50
CA ALA A 81 0.45 -3.86 -6.89
C ALA A 81 -0.66 -4.69 -7.56
N LEU A 82 -1.68 -4.04 -8.11
CA LEU A 82 -2.83 -4.69 -8.77
C LEU A 82 -2.68 -4.83 -10.30
N LYS A 83 -1.76 -4.09 -10.93
CA LYS A 83 -1.39 -4.29 -12.34
C LYS A 83 -0.74 -5.67 -12.52
N ARG A 84 -1.18 -6.39 -13.56
CA ARG A 84 -0.71 -7.72 -13.93
C ARG A 84 0.44 -7.65 -14.92
#